data_AF-A0A496T5F0-F1
#
_entry.id   AF-A0A496T5F0-F1
#
_cell.length_a   1.000
_cell.length_b   1.000
_cell.length_c   1.000
_cell.angle_alpha   90.00
_cell.angle_beta   90.00
_cell.angle_gamma   90.00
#
_symmetry.space_group_name_H-M   'P 1'
#
loop_
_entity.id
_entity.type
_entity.pdbx_description
1 polymer ?
#
loop_
_entity_poly.entity_id
_entity_poly.type
_entity_poly.pdbx_seq_one_letter_code
_entity_poly.pdbx_strand_id
1 'polypeptide(L)'
;MKKRFLVVALALFMVLGFAGMASAAIVWYDLSSTAGGGDGIPDTEWTMKPGDIVWVDVNISGVPEPGLVSSGLLANFDPNQLEVTPGTIFFDPPWTKVFDLSKISYDNDAGIIDFVGGTFASPYGDVPLIRIELHCKAPGTSTVDFGLHGGTFDDFVLTDSEATVIYPEFSGLTITNVPIPSALLLFGSGLVGFIGLGRRKIRG
;
A
#
# COMPACT_ATOMS: atom_id res chain seq x y z
N MET A 1 -26.68 -39.13 0.13
CA MET A 1 -25.71 -38.36 0.95
C MET A 1 -24.60 -37.67 0.14
N LYS A 2 -24.13 -38.20 -1.00
CA LYS A 2 -22.96 -37.65 -1.75
C LYS A 2 -23.11 -36.25 -2.37
N LYS A 3 -24.31 -35.87 -2.86
CA LYS A 3 -24.53 -34.54 -3.49
C LYS A 3 -24.49 -33.38 -2.49
N ARG A 4 -25.01 -33.57 -1.27
CA ARG A 4 -25.05 -32.51 -0.25
C ARG A 4 -23.66 -32.19 0.30
N PHE A 5 -22.80 -33.20 0.44
CA PHE A 5 -21.42 -33.01 0.88
C PHE A 5 -20.56 -32.26 -0.15
N LEU A 6 -20.74 -32.56 -1.44
CA LEU A 6 -20.05 -31.85 -2.52
C LEU A 6 -20.45 -30.37 -2.59
N VAL A 7 -21.74 -30.06 -2.45
CA VAL A 7 -22.24 -28.67 -2.43
C VAL A 7 -21.72 -27.91 -1.21
N VAL A 8 -21.66 -28.56 -0.04
CA VAL A 8 -21.09 -27.95 1.17
C VAL A 8 -19.59 -27.72 1.03
N ALA A 9 -18.83 -28.66 0.47
CA ALA A 9 -17.39 -28.48 0.22
C ALA A 9 -17.10 -27.38 -0.81
N LEU A 10 -17.90 -27.28 -1.88
CA LEU A 10 -17.76 -26.23 -2.89
C LEU A 10 -18.12 -24.85 -2.33
N ALA A 11 -19.18 -24.77 -1.51
CA ALA A 11 -19.55 -23.55 -0.80
C ALA A 11 -18.47 -23.16 0.23
N LEU A 12 -17.87 -24.12 0.94
CA LEU A 12 -16.76 -23.85 1.86
C LEU A 12 -15.54 -23.31 1.12
N PHE A 13 -15.20 -23.86 -0.05
CA PHE A 13 -14.10 -23.36 -0.89
C PHE A 13 -14.39 -21.99 -1.49
N MET A 14 -15.64 -21.68 -1.83
CA MET A 14 -16.03 -20.33 -2.27
C MET A 14 -16.01 -19.32 -1.11
N VAL A 15 -16.43 -19.71 0.09
CA VAL A 15 -16.39 -18.83 1.28
C VAL A 15 -14.96 -18.63 1.80
N LEU A 16 -14.09 -19.63 1.65
CA LEU A 16 -12.66 -19.54 2.02
C LEU A 16 -11.78 -18.90 0.93
N GLY A 17 -12.23 -18.92 -0.34
CA GLY A 17 -11.47 -18.42 -1.48
C GLY A 17 -11.61 -16.92 -1.77
N PHE A 18 -12.54 -16.23 -1.08
CA PHE A 18 -12.81 -14.79 -1.29
C PHE A 18 -12.58 -13.94 -0.05
N ALA A 19 -11.90 -14.46 0.98
CA ALA A 19 -11.39 -13.63 2.08
C ALA A 19 -10.14 -12.86 1.63
N GLY A 20 -10.23 -12.13 0.51
CA GLY A 20 -9.38 -10.97 0.28
C GLY A 20 -9.90 -9.88 1.20
N MET A 21 -9.55 -9.96 2.49
CA MET A 21 -9.74 -8.83 3.38
C MET A 21 -8.93 -7.70 2.77
N ALA A 22 -9.59 -6.62 2.35
CA ALA A 22 -8.91 -5.37 2.04
C ALA A 22 -8.07 -5.03 3.26
N SER A 23 -6.76 -5.18 3.11
CA SER A 23 -5.83 -5.08 4.21
C SER A 23 -5.03 -3.82 4.04
N ALA A 24 -4.90 -3.04 5.10
CA ALA A 24 -4.24 -1.75 5.08
C ALA A 24 -2.92 -1.82 5.86
N ALA A 25 -1.83 -1.38 5.23
CA ALA A 25 -0.59 -1.02 5.87
C ALA A 25 -0.63 0.48 6.20
N ILE A 26 -0.05 0.89 7.33
CA ILE A 26 0.00 2.29 7.75
C ILE A 26 1.46 2.71 7.86
N VAL A 27 1.83 3.82 7.24
CA VAL A 27 3.18 4.39 7.25
C VAL A 27 3.13 5.80 7.82
N TRP A 28 4.17 6.19 8.57
CA TRP A 28 4.25 7.48 9.24
C TRP A 28 5.50 8.27 8.84
N TYR A 29 5.31 9.57 8.67
CA TYR A 29 6.35 10.59 8.61
C TYR A 29 6.38 11.29 9.95
N ASP A 30 7.51 11.31 10.64
CA ASP A 30 7.58 11.91 11.97
C ASP A 30 8.24 13.29 11.94
N LEU A 31 7.47 14.30 12.36
CA LEU A 31 7.94 15.69 12.51
C LEU A 31 8.24 16.02 13.98
N SER A 32 8.03 15.08 14.90
CA SER A 32 8.26 15.30 16.33
C SER A 32 9.74 15.16 16.73
N SER A 33 10.57 14.52 15.90
CA SER A 33 12.01 14.41 16.13
C SER A 33 12.73 15.69 15.69
N THR A 34 13.22 16.45 16.67
CA THR A 34 13.95 17.72 16.45
C THR A 34 15.44 17.53 16.12
N ALA A 35 15.89 16.31 15.83
CA ALA A 35 17.28 16.02 15.50
C ALA A 35 17.40 14.76 14.65
N GLY A 36 17.86 14.91 13.40
CA GLY A 36 18.09 13.83 12.43
C GLY A 36 18.93 12.67 12.98
N GLY A 37 18.27 11.66 13.53
CA GLY A 37 18.88 10.63 14.35
C GLY A 37 17.97 9.44 14.59
N GLY A 38 17.62 8.70 13.53
CA GLY A 38 17.08 7.33 13.62
C GLY A 38 15.70 7.24 14.27
N ASP A 39 14.70 6.92 13.44
CA ASP A 39 13.28 7.20 13.63
C ASP A 39 12.57 6.53 14.83
N GLY A 40 13.00 5.37 15.34
CA GLY A 40 12.29 4.71 16.45
C GLY A 40 10.82 4.34 16.13
N ILE A 41 10.45 4.41 14.84
CA ILE A 41 9.13 4.07 14.29
C ILE A 41 9.25 2.66 13.69
N PRO A 42 8.24 1.80 13.86
CA PRO A 42 8.29 0.47 13.27
C PRO A 42 8.32 0.56 11.74
N ASP A 43 9.40 0.03 11.14
CA ASP A 43 9.39 -0.41 9.74
C ASP A 43 8.13 -1.25 9.53
N THR A 44 7.25 -0.79 8.65
CA THR A 44 6.01 -1.51 8.42
C THR A 44 6.33 -2.71 7.55
N GLU A 45 6.20 -3.91 8.12
CA GLU A 45 6.32 -5.14 7.36
C GLU A 45 4.96 -5.65 6.95
N TRP A 46 4.81 -5.96 5.67
CA TRP A 46 3.58 -6.49 5.11
C TRP A 46 3.84 -7.77 4.33
N THR A 47 3.03 -8.81 4.56
CA THR A 47 3.10 -10.05 3.79
C THR A 47 1.86 -10.22 2.92
N MET A 48 2.07 -10.47 1.64
CA MET A 48 1.01 -10.70 0.66
C MET A 48 1.42 -11.78 -0.36
N LYS A 49 0.50 -12.22 -1.22
CA LYS A 49 0.78 -13.16 -2.32
C LYS A 49 0.70 -12.42 -3.66
N PRO A 50 1.25 -12.98 -4.76
CA PRO A 50 1.05 -12.40 -6.08
C PRO A 50 -0.45 -12.41 -6.42
N GLY A 51 -0.97 -11.29 -6.91
CA GLY A 51 -2.40 -11.07 -7.16
C GLY A 51 -3.16 -10.42 -5.99
N ASP A 52 -2.56 -10.31 -4.80
CA ASP A 52 -3.17 -9.60 -3.67
C ASP A 52 -2.96 -8.08 -3.82
N ILE A 53 -3.85 -7.33 -3.18
CA ILE A 53 -3.76 -5.87 -3.04
C ILE A 53 -3.51 -5.50 -1.58
N VAL A 54 -2.84 -4.38 -1.35
CA VAL A 54 -2.77 -3.70 -0.05
C VAL A 54 -3.09 -2.22 -0.23
N TRP A 55 -3.82 -1.67 0.72
CA TRP A 55 -3.95 -0.23 0.86
C TRP A 55 -2.83 0.28 1.75
N VAL A 56 -2.12 1.32 1.34
CA VAL A 56 -1.09 1.97 2.15
C VAL A 56 -1.59 3.35 2.53
N ASP A 57 -1.85 3.55 3.82
CA ASP A 57 -2.22 4.83 4.40
C ASP A 57 -0.95 5.52 4.89
N VAL A 58 -0.60 6.62 4.23
CA VAL A 58 0.56 7.43 4.56
C VAL A 58 0.08 8.61 5.42
N ASN A 59 0.65 8.76 6.60
CA ASN A 59 0.30 9.80 7.56
C ASN A 59 1.54 10.59 8.00
N ILE A 60 1.30 11.77 8.55
CA ILE A 60 2.28 12.67 9.14
C ILE A 60 1.98 12.75 10.64
N SER A 61 2.95 12.48 11.51
CA SER A 61 2.79 12.62 12.97
C SER A 61 3.40 13.90 13.51
N GLY A 62 2.79 14.43 14.57
CA GLY A 62 3.40 15.48 15.38
C GLY A 62 3.53 16.85 14.71
N VAL A 63 2.66 17.19 13.75
CA VAL A 63 2.66 18.51 13.11
C VAL A 63 2.41 19.62 14.15
N PRO A 64 3.30 20.60 14.33
CA PRO A 64 3.11 21.66 15.32
C PRO A 64 2.07 22.69 14.87
N GLU A 65 1.48 23.42 15.82
CA GLU A 65 0.72 24.63 15.52
C GLU A 65 1.64 25.68 14.86
N PRO A 66 1.17 26.45 13.86
CA PRO A 66 -0.22 26.59 13.41
C PRO A 66 -0.70 25.56 12.40
N GLY A 67 0.12 24.55 12.07
CA GLY A 67 -0.17 23.51 11.08
C GLY A 67 0.60 23.69 9.78
N LEU A 68 0.33 22.82 8.80
CA LEU A 68 1.00 22.82 7.48
C LEU A 68 0.15 23.47 6.38
N VAL A 69 0.81 24.15 5.46
CA VAL A 69 0.20 24.68 4.22
C VAL A 69 0.60 23.84 2.99
N SER A 70 1.72 23.13 3.08
CA SER A 70 2.34 22.36 1.99
C SER A 70 2.73 20.95 2.46
N SER A 71 2.62 19.97 1.56
CA SER A 71 3.18 18.62 1.73
C SER A 71 3.73 18.09 0.40
N GLY A 72 4.86 17.40 0.44
CA GLY A 72 5.47 16.77 -0.74
C GLY A 72 6.10 15.44 -0.39
N LEU A 73 5.93 14.43 -1.24
CA LEU A 73 6.63 13.16 -1.11
C LEU A 73 6.99 12.54 -2.46
N LEU A 74 8.03 11.73 -2.43
CA LEU A 74 8.42 10.83 -3.49
C LEU A 74 8.62 9.44 -2.89
N ALA A 75 7.97 8.43 -3.46
CA ALA A 75 8.18 7.05 -3.06
C ALA A 75 8.76 6.22 -4.21
N ASN A 76 9.67 5.32 -3.88
CA ASN A 76 10.28 4.38 -4.84
C ASN A 76 9.97 2.94 -4.42
N PHE A 77 9.72 2.07 -5.39
CA PHE A 77 9.46 0.65 -5.18
C PHE A 77 10.05 -0.20 -6.32
N ASP A 78 10.15 -1.53 -6.15
CA ASP A 78 10.60 -2.42 -7.22
C ASP A 78 9.46 -2.68 -8.23
N PRO A 79 9.53 -2.16 -9.47
CA PRO A 79 8.47 -2.31 -10.46
C PRO A 79 8.32 -3.75 -10.98
N ASN A 80 9.27 -4.64 -10.69
CA ASN A 80 9.14 -6.06 -11.02
C ASN A 80 8.24 -6.81 -10.03
N GLN A 81 8.03 -6.25 -8.84
CA GLN A 81 7.33 -6.93 -7.75
C GLN A 81 6.01 -6.26 -7.39
N LEU A 82 5.95 -4.94 -7.47
CA LEU A 82 4.77 -4.14 -7.14
C LEU A 82 4.36 -3.29 -8.33
N GLU A 83 3.09 -2.89 -8.32
CA GLU A 83 2.57 -1.82 -9.16
C GLU A 83 1.49 -1.05 -8.41
N VAL A 84 1.35 0.22 -8.74
CA VAL A 84 0.21 1.03 -8.32
C VAL A 84 -0.98 0.72 -9.22
N THR A 85 -2.15 0.47 -8.63
CA THR A 85 -3.39 0.33 -9.40
C THR A 85 -3.76 1.68 -10.03
N PRO A 86 -4.10 1.74 -11.33
CA PRO A 86 -4.44 3.01 -11.96
C PRO A 86 -5.65 3.72 -11.32
N GLY A 87 -5.46 5.00 -10.98
CA GLY A 87 -6.52 5.85 -10.43
C GLY A 87 -6.85 5.60 -8.95
N THR A 88 -5.99 4.92 -8.20
CA THR A 88 -6.23 4.57 -6.79
C THR A 88 -5.36 5.34 -5.79
N ILE A 89 -4.60 6.34 -6.24
CA ILE A 89 -3.95 7.27 -5.32
C ILE A 89 -4.87 8.46 -5.07
N PHE A 90 -5.17 8.71 -3.80
CA PHE A 90 -6.07 9.78 -3.39
C PHE A 90 -5.38 10.74 -2.42
N PHE A 91 -5.68 12.03 -2.56
CA PHE A 91 -5.51 12.99 -1.47
C PHE A 91 -6.43 12.57 -0.33
N ASP A 92 -5.88 12.40 0.87
CA ASP A 92 -6.73 12.31 2.06
C ASP A 92 -7.03 13.73 2.55
N PRO A 93 -8.29 14.10 2.89
CA PRO A 93 -8.55 15.40 3.50
C PRO A 93 -7.65 15.62 4.74
N PRO A 94 -7.07 16.83 4.90
CA PRO A 94 -7.52 18.08 4.29
C PRO A 94 -6.70 18.52 3.07
N TRP A 95 -5.89 17.64 2.49
CA TRP A 95 -5.09 17.97 1.32
C TRP A 95 -5.95 18.08 0.07
N THR A 96 -5.73 19.12 -0.71
CA THR A 96 -6.43 19.31 -1.99
C THR A 96 -5.49 19.88 -3.04
N LYS A 97 -5.92 19.90 -4.30
CA LYS A 97 -5.17 20.60 -5.36
C LYS A 97 -5.40 22.11 -5.23
N VAL A 98 -4.67 22.73 -4.32
CA VAL A 98 -4.79 24.17 -4.03
C VAL A 98 -3.76 24.99 -4.79
N PHE A 99 -2.62 24.40 -5.16
CA PHE A 99 -1.56 25.07 -5.90
C PHE A 99 -1.47 24.51 -7.33
N ASP A 100 -1.04 25.33 -8.29
CA ASP A 100 -0.79 24.89 -9.67
C ASP A 100 0.28 23.78 -9.76
N LEU A 101 1.10 23.65 -8.71
CA LEU A 101 2.12 22.61 -8.57
C LEU A 101 1.57 21.32 -7.93
N SER A 102 0.33 21.31 -7.41
CA SER A 102 -0.25 20.13 -6.76
C SER A 102 -0.44 18.98 -7.76
N LYS A 103 0.21 17.86 -7.51
CA LYS A 103 0.31 16.73 -8.42
C LYS A 103 0.17 15.43 -7.65
N ILE A 104 -0.50 14.46 -8.27
CA ILE A 104 -0.38 13.05 -7.90
C ILE A 104 -0.09 12.31 -9.19
N SER A 105 1.00 11.55 -9.21
CA SER A 105 1.36 10.69 -10.33
C SER A 105 2.10 9.45 -9.85
N TYR A 106 2.11 8.44 -10.69
CA TYR A 106 2.92 7.26 -10.51
C TYR A 106 3.46 6.79 -11.86
N ASP A 107 4.57 6.07 -11.83
CA ASP A 107 5.18 5.40 -12.98
C ASP A 107 5.50 3.96 -12.57
N ASN A 108 4.71 3.01 -13.07
CA ASN A 108 4.89 1.59 -12.77
C ASN A 108 6.06 0.95 -13.51
N ASP A 109 6.61 1.60 -14.53
CA ASP A 109 7.81 1.12 -15.22
C ASP A 109 9.07 1.60 -14.50
N ALA A 110 9.05 2.83 -13.98
CA ALA A 110 10.14 3.41 -13.19
C ALA A 110 10.09 3.03 -11.70
N GLY A 111 8.93 2.59 -11.19
CA GLY A 111 8.73 2.27 -9.78
C GLY A 111 8.60 3.50 -8.89
N ILE A 112 7.91 4.55 -9.36
CA ILE A 112 7.86 5.86 -8.70
C ILE A 112 6.42 6.24 -8.35
N ILE A 113 6.24 6.84 -7.17
CA ILE A 113 5.03 7.58 -6.77
C ILE A 113 5.46 8.99 -6.41
N ASP A 114 4.75 9.98 -6.93
CA ASP A 114 5.06 11.38 -6.75
C ASP A 114 3.79 12.13 -6.31
N PHE A 115 3.89 12.82 -5.18
CA PHE A 115 2.81 13.59 -4.60
C PHE A 115 3.29 14.97 -4.18
N VAL A 116 2.49 15.97 -4.53
CA VAL A 116 2.65 17.36 -4.13
C VAL A 116 1.26 17.88 -3.78
N GLY A 117 1.09 18.37 -2.56
CA GLY A 117 -0.19 18.75 -1.98
C GLY A 117 -0.13 20.12 -1.30
N GLY A 118 -1.28 20.80 -1.30
CA GLY A 118 -1.46 22.06 -0.61
C GLY A 118 -2.75 22.10 0.17
N THR A 119 -2.84 22.95 1.18
CA THR A 119 -4.09 23.18 1.90
C THR A 119 -4.11 24.54 2.57
N PHE A 120 -5.31 25.14 2.68
CA PHE A 120 -5.56 26.31 3.52
C PHE A 120 -6.19 25.93 4.87
N ALA A 121 -6.39 24.64 5.12
CA ALA A 121 -7.00 24.16 6.37
C ALA A 121 -6.02 24.19 7.55
N SER A 122 -4.72 24.34 7.29
CA SER A 122 -3.65 24.35 8.30
C SER A 122 -3.74 23.18 9.30
N PRO A 123 -3.75 21.92 8.83
CA PRO A 123 -3.79 20.77 9.72
C PRO A 123 -2.58 20.72 10.65
N TYR A 124 -2.83 20.32 11.90
CA TYR A 124 -1.83 20.12 12.95
C TYR A 124 -2.11 18.81 13.71
N GLY A 125 -1.13 18.33 14.48
CA GLY A 125 -1.16 17.02 15.12
C GLY A 125 -0.83 15.88 14.14
N ASP A 126 -1.55 14.77 14.24
CA ASP A 126 -1.42 13.64 13.33
C ASP A 126 -2.36 13.84 12.14
N VAL A 127 -1.80 13.89 10.93
CA VAL A 127 -2.47 14.33 9.71
C VAL A 127 -2.35 13.25 8.64
N PRO A 128 -3.45 12.74 8.08
CA PRO A 128 -3.37 11.81 6.96
C PRO A 128 -2.90 12.53 5.70
N LEU A 129 -2.14 11.85 4.85
CA LEU A 129 -1.52 12.45 3.66
C LEU A 129 -2.09 11.88 2.37
N ILE A 130 -1.82 10.61 2.10
CA ILE A 130 -2.33 9.90 0.94
C ILE A 130 -2.68 8.46 1.26
N ARG A 131 -3.57 7.92 0.44
CA ARG A 131 -3.85 6.49 0.36
C ARG A 131 -3.45 5.96 -1.00
N ILE A 132 -2.71 4.86 -1.02
CA ILE A 132 -2.19 4.20 -2.23
C ILE A 132 -2.71 2.75 -2.27
N GLU A 133 -3.21 2.27 -3.41
CA GLU A 133 -3.39 0.83 -3.61
C GLU A 133 -2.18 0.24 -4.32
N LEU A 134 -1.48 -0.68 -3.67
CA LEU A 134 -0.38 -1.45 -4.26
C LEU A 134 -0.85 -2.87 -4.57
N HIS A 135 -0.56 -3.32 -5.78
CA HIS A 135 -0.83 -4.66 -6.26
C HIS A 135 0.46 -5.47 -6.38
N CYS A 136 0.39 -6.73 -5.98
CA CYS A 136 1.54 -7.61 -5.99
C CYS A 136 1.67 -8.38 -7.31
N LYS A 137 2.74 -8.14 -8.07
CA LYS A 137 2.97 -8.74 -9.39
C LYS A 137 3.61 -10.13 -9.30
N ALA A 138 4.66 -10.25 -8.47
CA ALA A 138 5.52 -11.43 -8.46
C ALA A 138 6.13 -11.66 -7.07
N PRO A 139 6.42 -12.93 -6.70
CA PRO A 139 7.10 -13.27 -5.45
C PRO A 139 8.45 -12.55 -5.33
N GLY A 140 8.80 -12.11 -4.12
CA GLY A 140 9.98 -11.29 -3.87
C GLY A 140 9.81 -10.42 -2.64
N THR A 141 10.81 -9.60 -2.33
CA THR A 141 10.71 -8.55 -1.32
C THR A 141 10.96 -7.19 -1.98
N SER A 142 10.03 -6.25 -1.78
CA SER A 142 10.15 -4.88 -2.25
C SER A 142 9.98 -3.95 -1.08
N THR A 143 10.93 -3.04 -0.91
CA THR A 143 10.79 -1.89 -0.02
C THR A 143 10.14 -0.76 -0.80
N VAL A 144 9.09 -0.16 -0.23
CA VAL A 144 8.55 1.13 -0.65
C VAL A 144 9.24 2.16 0.21
N ASP A 145 10.20 2.84 -0.40
CA ASP A 145 11.02 3.87 0.25
C ASP A 145 10.36 5.22 0.06
N PHE A 146 9.98 5.84 1.17
CA PHE A 146 9.25 7.11 1.21
C PHE A 146 10.23 8.23 1.56
N GLY A 147 10.29 9.27 0.74
CA GLY A 147 11.20 10.39 0.94
C GLY A 147 10.59 11.73 0.54
N LEU A 148 11.40 12.77 0.68
CA LEU A 148 11.12 14.13 0.20
C LEU A 148 10.95 14.14 -1.33
N HIS A 149 10.02 14.95 -1.82
CA HIS A 149 9.91 15.21 -3.25
C HIS A 149 11.09 16.06 -3.74
N GLY A 150 11.44 17.11 -2.99
CA GLY A 150 12.57 17.98 -3.29
C GLY A 150 12.40 18.83 -4.56
N GLY A 151 13.49 19.48 -5.01
CA GLY A 151 13.48 20.30 -6.22
C GLY A 151 13.05 21.76 -5.98
N THR A 152 12.03 22.24 -6.69
CA THR A 152 11.54 23.64 -6.60
C THR A 152 10.30 23.80 -5.73
N PHE A 153 9.86 22.73 -5.08
CA PHE A 153 8.72 22.71 -4.18
C PHE A 153 9.21 22.47 -2.76
N ASP A 154 8.77 23.29 -1.81
CA ASP A 154 9.05 23.06 -0.40
C ASP A 154 8.02 22.06 0.14
N ASP A 155 8.50 20.89 0.52
CA ASP A 155 7.65 19.75 0.83
C ASP A 155 6.77 20.03 2.05
N PHE A 156 7.33 20.16 3.25
CA PHE A 156 6.54 20.39 4.46
C PHE A 156 6.74 21.82 4.98
N VAL A 157 5.77 22.70 4.77
CA VAL A 157 5.85 24.12 5.14
C VAL A 157 4.78 24.47 6.16
N LEU A 158 5.17 25.10 7.25
CA LEU A 158 4.25 25.60 8.26
C LEU A 158 3.44 26.81 7.77
N THR A 159 2.21 26.92 8.25
CA THR A 159 1.35 28.10 8.05
C THR A 159 1.71 29.26 9.00
N ASP A 160 2.99 29.44 9.32
CA ASP A 160 3.47 30.55 10.13
C ASP A 160 3.82 31.77 9.25
N SER A 161 4.19 32.89 9.87
CA SER A 161 4.53 34.11 9.13
C SER A 161 5.83 33.99 8.33
N GLU A 162 6.67 33.02 8.67
CA GLU A 162 8.01 32.83 8.09
C GLU A 162 8.03 31.73 7.02
N ALA A 163 6.92 31.00 6.83
CA ALA A 163 6.83 29.82 5.98
C ALA A 163 7.94 28.80 6.30
N THR A 164 8.06 28.42 7.57
CA THR A 164 9.11 27.52 8.04
C THR A 164 9.03 26.15 7.35
N VAL A 165 10.13 25.72 6.73
CA VAL A 165 10.26 24.38 6.13
C VAL A 165 10.71 23.36 7.18
N ILE A 166 9.98 22.26 7.31
CA ILE A 166 10.30 21.13 8.19
C ILE A 166 10.80 19.95 7.35
N TYR A 167 11.78 19.25 7.88
CA TYR A 167 12.32 18.03 7.29
C TYR A 167 11.93 16.85 8.18
N PRO A 168 10.87 16.09 7.83
CA PRO A 168 10.48 14.93 8.60
C PRO A 168 11.50 13.80 8.50
N GLU A 169 11.48 12.93 9.50
CA GLU A 169 12.10 11.61 9.39
C GLU A 169 11.11 10.63 8.74
N PHE A 170 11.66 9.71 7.94
CA PHE A 170 10.88 8.81 7.08
C PHE A 170 10.89 7.39 7.63
N SER A 171 9.72 6.75 7.59
CA SER A 171 9.58 5.31 7.77
C SER A 171 9.25 4.62 6.44
N GLY A 172 9.87 3.47 6.20
CA GLY A 172 9.66 2.66 5.01
C GLY A 172 8.57 1.58 5.18
N LEU A 173 8.09 1.03 4.07
CA LEU A 173 7.23 -0.15 4.04
C LEU A 173 7.94 -1.29 3.33
N THR A 174 8.19 -2.39 4.02
CA THR A 174 8.73 -3.61 3.41
C THR A 174 7.60 -4.58 3.11
N ILE A 175 7.38 -4.86 1.82
CA ILE A 175 6.42 -5.85 1.35
C ILE A 175 7.17 -7.14 0.99
N THR A 176 6.86 -8.22 1.71
CA THR A 176 7.32 -9.57 1.38
C THR A 176 6.20 -10.34 0.67
N ASN A 177 6.43 -10.66 -0.59
CA ASN A 177 5.55 -11.48 -1.39
C ASN A 177 5.94 -12.96 -1.28
N VAL A 178 5.07 -13.75 -0.64
CA VAL A 178 5.26 -15.19 -0.46
C VAL A 178 4.64 -15.99 -1.61
N PRO A 179 5.33 -17.00 -2.15
CA PRO A 179 4.76 -17.89 -3.16
C PRO A 179 3.46 -18.54 -2.68
N ILE A 180 2.50 -18.73 -3.59
CA ILE A 180 1.29 -19.50 -3.30
C ILE A 180 1.72 -20.94 -2.99
N PRO A 181 1.40 -21.49 -1.80
CA PRO A 181 1.80 -22.84 -1.44
C PRO A 181 1.31 -23.83 -2.50
N SER A 182 2.23 -24.55 -3.13
CA SER A 182 1.93 -25.54 -4.17
C SER A 182 1.02 -26.67 -3.70
N ALA A 183 0.88 -26.88 -2.38
CA ALA A 183 -0.13 -27.74 -1.78
C ALA A 183 -1.56 -27.31 -2.13
N LEU A 184 -1.88 -26.01 -2.16
CA LEU A 184 -3.20 -25.50 -2.55
C LEU A 184 -3.52 -25.81 -4.02
N LEU A 185 -2.53 -25.66 -4.90
CA LEU A 185 -2.64 -26.05 -6.31
C LEU A 185 -2.79 -27.57 -6.46
N LEU A 186 -2.05 -28.36 -5.66
CA LEU A 186 -2.11 -29.82 -5.68
C LEU A 186 -3.47 -30.35 -5.19
N PHE A 187 -4.08 -29.72 -4.18
CA PHE A 187 -5.44 -30.07 -3.75
C PHE A 187 -6.48 -29.73 -4.82
N GLY A 188 -6.32 -28.60 -5.52
CA GLY A 188 -7.16 -28.24 -6.67
C GLY A 188 -7.06 -29.25 -7.82
N SER A 189 -5.85 -29.61 -8.23
CA SER A 189 -5.62 -30.57 -9.33
C SER A 189 -5.98 -32.01 -8.93
N GLY A 190 -5.72 -32.39 -7.68
CA GLY A 190 -6.06 -33.71 -7.15
C GLY A 190 -7.57 -33.96 -7.16
N LEU A 191 -8.37 -32.95 -6.79
CA LEU A 191 -9.84 -33.07 -6.81
C LEU A 191 -10.40 -33.29 -8.22
N VAL A 192 -9.82 -32.63 -9.23
CA VAL A 192 -10.20 -32.80 -10.66
C VAL A 192 -9.83 -34.20 -11.16
N GLY A 193 -8.66 -34.72 -10.77
CA GLY A 193 -8.22 -36.08 -11.08
C GLY A 193 -9.15 -37.18 -10.54
N PHE A 194 -9.65 -37.01 -9.30
CA PHE A 194 -10.60 -37.96 -8.71
C PHE A 194 -11.97 -37.97 -9.40
N ILE A 195 -12.43 -36.84 -9.95
CA ILE A 195 -13.69 -36.76 -10.72
C ILE A 195 -13.53 -37.44 -12.10
N GLY A 196 -12.34 -37.35 -12.72
CA GLY A 196 -12.05 -38.00 -14.00
C GLY A 196 -11.94 -39.53 -13.92
N LEU A 197 -11.41 -40.06 -12.81
CA LEU A 197 -11.25 -41.51 -12.60
C LEU A 197 -12.58 -42.25 -12.32
N GLY A 198 -13.62 -41.55 -11.86
CA GLY A 198 -14.93 -42.14 -11.56
C GLY A 198 -15.76 -42.56 -12.79
N ARG A 199 -15.31 -42.31 -14.02
CA ARG A 199 -16.06 -42.59 -15.27
C ARG A 199 -15.58 -43.80 -16.08
N ARG A 200 -14.47 -44.46 -15.73
CA ARG A 200 -14.05 -45.69 -16.43
C ARG A 200 -14.78 -46.92 -15.87
N LYS A 201 -15.96 -47.18 -16.43
CA LYS A 201 -16.69 -48.45 -16.28
C LYS A 201 -15.85 -49.55 -16.96
N ILE A 202 -15.25 -50.44 -16.16
CA ILE A 202 -14.63 -51.67 -16.66
C ILE A 202 -15.79 -52.49 -17.27
N ARG A 203 -15.80 -52.62 -18.60
CA ARG A 203 -16.61 -53.60 -19.32
C ARG A 203 -15.76 -54.85 -19.48
N GLY A 204 -16.00 -55.83 -18.61
CA GLY A 204 -15.80 -57.25 -18.89
C GLY A 204 -17.15 -57.86 -19.25
#